data_AF-A0A0W1AUV7-F1
#
_entry.id   AF-A0A0W1AUV7-F1
#
_cell.length_a   1.000
_cell.length_b   1.000
_cell.length_c   1.000
_cell.angle_alpha   90.00
_cell.angle_beta   90.00
_cell.angle_gamma   90.00
#
_symmetry.space_group_name_H-M   'P 1'
#
loop_
_entity.id
_entity.type
_entity.pdbx_description
1 polymer ?
#
loop_
_entity_poly.entity_id
_entity_poly.type
_entity_poly.pdbx_seq_one_letter_code
_entity_poly.pdbx_strand_id
1 'polypeptide(L)' 'MGRQYVHLSEGTHFASLAGSRRGKLILLTVDTISAGQMGVTFYYAGNEVWLADPIPPSCLNVYNP' A
#
# COMPACT_ATOMS: atom_id res chain seq x y z
N MET A 1 -9.84 -11.74 -2.37
CA MET A 1 -10.38 -10.61 -1.60
C MET A 1 -11.02 -11.19 -0.36
N GLY A 2 -10.41 -11.00 0.82
CA GLY A 2 -10.88 -11.59 2.09
C GLY A 2 -10.10 -11.04 3.29
N ARG A 3 -9.40 -9.92 3.10
CA ARG A 3 -8.64 -9.23 4.14
C ARG A 3 -9.47 -8.01 4.56
N GLN A 4 -9.46 -7.72 5.86
CA GLN A 4 -10.18 -6.59 6.42
C GLN A 4 -9.53 -5.24 6.08
N TYR A 5 -8.21 -5.21 5.93
CA TYR A 5 -7.42 -4.01 5.67
C TYR A 5 -6.58 -4.13 4.39
N VAL A 6 -6.34 -3.00 3.75
CA VAL A 6 -5.33 -2.85 2.71
C VAL A 6 -3.96 -3.10 3.34
N HIS A 7 -3.14 -3.94 2.71
CA HIS A 7 -1.77 -4.19 3.18
C HIS A 7 -0.81 -3.37 2.34
N LEU A 8 0.05 -2.61 3.02
CA LEU A 8 1.07 -1.78 2.43
C LEU A 8 2.45 -2.28 2.88
N SER A 9 3.45 -2.04 2.06
CA SER A 9 4.85 -2.28 2.40
C SER A 9 5.55 -0.93 2.47
N GLU A 10 6.39 -0.76 3.49
CA GLU A 10 7.16 0.47 3.71
C GLU A 10 8.24 0.67 2.62
N GLY A 11 8.82 -0.44 2.14
CA GLY A 11 9.85 -0.45 1.10
C GLY A 11 9.45 -1.18 -0.19
N THR A 12 10.08 -0.79 -1.29
CA THR A 12 9.87 -1.39 -2.62
C THR A 12 10.32 -2.84 -2.71
N HIS A 13 11.32 -3.26 -1.93
CA HIS A 13 11.81 -4.63 -1.89
C HIS A 13 10.72 -5.61 -1.45
N PHE A 14 10.10 -5.37 -0.29
CA PHE A 14 9.00 -6.20 0.21
C PHE A 14 7.73 -6.06 -0.64
N ALA A 15 7.43 -4.85 -1.13
CA ALA A 15 6.30 -4.65 -2.05
C ALA A 15 6.43 -5.53 -3.31
N SER A 16 7.64 -5.58 -3.89
CA SER A 16 7.95 -6.39 -5.08
C SER A 16 7.81 -7.88 -4.78
N LEU A 17 8.34 -8.35 -3.65
CA LEU A 17 8.26 -9.75 -3.25
C LEU A 17 6.80 -10.19 -2.99
N ALA A 18 5.99 -9.32 -2.37
CA ALA A 18 4.58 -9.59 -2.12
C ALA A 18 3.77 -9.61 -3.43
N GLY A 19 3.97 -8.63 -4.31
CA GLY A 19 3.25 -8.49 -5.57
C GLY A 19 3.61 -9.56 -6.62
N SER A 20 4.87 -9.99 -6.65
CA SER A 20 5.36 -10.99 -7.63
C SER A 20 4.74 -12.38 -7.46
N ARG A 21 4.02 -12.62 -6.36
CA ARG A 21 3.32 -13.89 -6.11
C ARG A 21 2.12 -14.11 -7.02
N ARG A 22 1.63 -13.06 -7.70
CA ARG A 22 0.42 -13.14 -8.53
C ARG A 22 0.54 -12.28 -9.79
N GLY A 23 0.68 -12.92 -10.95
CA GLY A 23 0.61 -12.26 -12.25
C GLY A 23 1.75 -11.25 -12.49
N LYS A 24 1.49 -10.28 -13.38
CA LYS A 24 2.45 -9.22 -13.71
C LYS A 24 2.55 -8.23 -12.55
N LEU A 25 3.76 -8.01 -12.06
CA LEU A 25 4.03 -7.05 -10.99
C LEU A 25 3.75 -5.61 -11.46
N ILE A 26 2.98 -4.86 -10.66
CA ILE A 26 2.82 -3.42 -10.74
C ILE A 26 3.01 -2.88 -9.33
N LEU A 27 3.88 -1.90 -9.16
CA LEU A 27 4.08 -1.21 -7.89
C LEU A 27 3.30 0.10 -7.89
N LEU A 28 2.62 0.38 -6.78
CA LEU A 28 1.93 1.63 -6.54
C LEU A 28 2.54 2.32 -5.33
N THR A 29 2.75 3.63 -5.41
CA THR A 29 3.03 4.48 -4.25
C THR A 29 1.74 5.06 -3.71
N VAL A 30 1.70 5.26 -2.39
CA VAL A 30 0.57 5.87 -1.68
C VAL A 30 1.05 7.20 -1.11
N ASP A 31 0.39 8.29 -1.47
CA ASP A 31 0.52 9.56 -0.76
C ASP A 31 -0.24 9.47 0.58
N THR A 32 0.48 9.07 1.62
CA THR A 32 -0.08 8.83 2.95
C THR A 32 -0.53 10.11 3.64
N ILE A 33 0.07 11.25 3.29
CA ILE A 33 -0.31 12.55 3.84
C ILE A 33 -1.69 12.94 3.29
N SER A 34 -1.83 12.94 1.96
CA SER A 34 -3.11 13.25 1.31
C SER A 34 -4.21 12.25 1.72
N ALA A 35 -3.87 10.97 1.79
CA ALA A 35 -4.82 9.94 2.25
C ALA A 35 -5.27 10.17 3.71
N GLY A 36 -4.35 10.50 4.61
CA GLY A 36 -4.66 10.83 6.00
C GLY A 36 -5.54 12.07 6.14
N GLN A 37 -5.31 13.11 5.33
CA GLN A 37 -6.17 14.30 5.25
C GLN A 37 -7.59 13.98 4.76
N MET A 38 -7.73 12.94 3.92
CA MET A 38 -9.01 12.42 3.46
C MET A 38 -9.66 11.43 4.44
N GLY A 39 -9.07 11.21 5.62
CA GLY A 39 -9.63 10.39 6.70
C GLY A 39 -9.22 8.91 6.67
N VAL A 40 -8.22 8.53 5.89
CA VAL A 40 -7.67 7.16 5.93
C VAL A 40 -6.90 6.93 7.23
N THR A 41 -7.24 5.86 7.94
CA THR A 41 -6.45 5.41 9.11
C THR A 41 -5.38 4.41 8.67
N PHE A 42 -4.18 4.59 9.21
CA PHE A 42 -3.04 3.69 9.01
C PHE A 42 -2.64 3.04 10.33
N TYR A 43 -2.29 1.76 10.29
CA TYR A 43 -1.88 0.98 11.45
C TYR A 43 -0.55 0.30 11.17
N TYR A 44 0.43 0.51 12.04
CA TYR A 44 1.70 -0.20 11.92
C TYR A 44 1.55 -1.63 12.42
N ALA A 45 1.80 -2.61 11.55
CA ALA A 45 1.69 -4.04 11.87
C ALA A 45 3.05 -4.66 12.22
N GLY A 46 4.14 -3.88 12.15
CA GLY A 46 5.51 -4.37 12.38
C GLY A 46 6.16 -4.91 11.11
N ASN A 47 7.48 -5.09 11.16
CA ASN A 47 8.28 -5.67 10.07
C ASN A 47 8.03 -5.01 8.71
N GLU A 48 8.03 -3.67 8.68
CA GLU A 48 7.82 -2.88 7.45
C GLU A 48 6.45 -3.10 6.78
N VAL A 49 5.49 -3.70 7.50
CA VAL A 49 4.11 -3.88 7.05
C VAL A 49 3.20 -2.86 7.72
N TRP A 50 2.39 -2.23 6.89
CA TRP A 50 1.33 -1.32 7.32
C TRP A 50 -0.03 -1.84 6.87
N LEU A 51 -1.04 -1.59 7.69
CA LEU A 51 -2.44 -1.82 7.35
C LEU A 51 -3.12 -0.47 7.16
N ALA A 52 -4.09 -0.40 6.26
CA ALA A 52 -4.88 0.81 6.07
C ALA A 52 -6.34 0.48 5.76
N ASP A 53 -7.18 1.46 6.05
CA ASP A 53 -8.52 1.57 5.46
C ASP A 53 -8.42 1.69 3.92
N PRO A 54 -9.55 1.61 3.18
CA PRO A 54 -9.53 1.81 1.73
C PRO A 54 -8.85 3.13 1.31
N ILE A 55 -7.87 3.03 0.41
CA ILE A 55 -7.11 4.19 -0.08
C ILE A 55 -7.84 4.84 -1.27
N PRO A 56 -8.09 6.16 -1.24
CA PRO A 56 -8.63 6.89 -2.39
C PRO A 56 -7.72 6.75 -3.62
N PRO A 57 -8.27 6.51 -4.83
CA PRO A 57 -7.46 6.39 -6.05
C PRO A 57 -6.61 7.63 -6.35
N SER A 58 -7.07 8.82 -5.94
CA SER A 58 -6.34 10.09 -6.07
C SER A 58 -5.03 10.13 -5.29
N CYS A 59 -4.84 9.23 -4.31
CA CYS A 59 -3.64 9.11 -3.52
C CYS A 59 -2.69 8.01 -4.04
N LEU A 60 -3.02 7.36 -5.17
CA LEU A 60 -2.24 6.29 -5.75
C LEU A 60 -1.51 6.76 -7.01
N ASN A 61 -0.22 6.44 -7.11
CA ASN A 61 0.56 6.64 -8.34
C ASN A 61 1.26 5.35 -8.73
N VAL A 62 1.44 5.11 -10.03
CA VAL A 62 2.28 4.00 -10.49
C VAL A 62 3.73 4.33 -10.16
N TYR A 63 4.40 3.43 -9.43
CA TYR A 63 5.81 3.56 -9.17
C TYR A 63 6.59 3.07 -10.39
N ASN A 64 7.22 4.03 -11.06
CA ASN A 64 8.23 3.78 -12.08
C ASN A 64 9.60 4.03 -11.44
N PRO A 65 10.46 3.01 -11.32
CA PRO A 65 11.80 3.16 -10.76
C PRO A 65 12.70 4.07 -11.61
#